data_AF-A0ABD4LMP7-F1
#
_entry.id   AF-A0ABD4LMP7-F1
#
_cell.length_a   1.000
_cell.length_b   1.000
_cell.length_c   1.000
_cell.angle_alpha   90.00
_cell.angle_beta   90.00
_cell.angle_gamma   90.00
#
_symmetry.space_group_name_H-M   'P 1'
#
loop_
_entity.id
_entity.type
_entity.pdbx_description
1 polymer ?
#
loop_
_entity_poly.entity_id
_entity_poly.type
_entity_poly.pdbx_seq_one_letter_code
_entity_poly.pdbx_strand_id
1 'polypeptide(L)'
;MLSIREKEQKQREWVKTLEVGDEVAIETGTYSSHWSIYKVVKITPTGRLNLSNGWVANPDGTLRGDTFNKIYEVTDEIRRLIWRRNTIYKLSKADFKSLTDTALKKMLNAYEEF
;
A
#
# COMPACT_ATOMS: atom_id res chain seq x y z
N MET A 1 -14.28 -3.18 -20.72
CA MET A 1 -13.31 -3.70 -19.73
C MET A 1 -12.02 -4.01 -20.46
N LEU A 2 -10.86 -3.55 -19.97
CA LEU A 2 -9.56 -3.92 -20.55
C LEU A 2 -9.32 -5.43 -20.39
N SER A 3 -8.76 -6.06 -21.42
CA SER A 3 -8.23 -7.41 -21.37
C SER A 3 -7.06 -7.51 -20.38
N ILE A 4 -6.74 -8.74 -19.96
CA ILE A 4 -5.60 -9.00 -19.06
C ILE A 4 -4.30 -8.46 -19.66
N ARG A 5 -4.05 -8.71 -20.95
CA ARG A 5 -2.85 -8.24 -21.66
C ARG A 5 -2.74 -6.72 -21.70
N GLU A 6 -3.86 -6.02 -21.91
CA GLU A 6 -3.85 -4.55 -21.91
C GLU A 6 -3.55 -3.98 -20.53
N LYS A 7 -4.06 -4.62 -19.46
CA LYS A 7 -3.74 -4.23 -18.08
C LYS A 7 -2.27 -4.44 -17.75
N GLU A 8 -1.70 -5.58 -18.16
CA GLU A 8 -0.28 -5.88 -17.99
C GLU A 8 0.61 -4.91 -18.77
N GLN A 9 0.26 -4.62 -20.02
CA GLN A 9 1.00 -3.66 -20.84
C GLN A 9 0.96 -2.25 -20.23
N LYS A 10 -0.22 -1.79 -19.80
CA LYS A 10 -0.35 -0.50 -19.13
C LYS A 10 0.51 -0.43 -17.86
N GLN A 11 0.55 -1.50 -17.08
CA GLN A 11 1.38 -1.59 -15.89
C GLN A 11 2.87 -1.50 -16.24
N ARG A 12 3.33 -2.22 -17.27
CA ARG A 12 4.73 -2.14 -17.73
C ARG A 12 5.12 -0.75 -18.21
N GLU A 13 4.25 -0.08 -18.94
CA GLU A 13 4.53 1.29 -19.40
C GLU A 13 4.55 2.28 -18.24
N TRP A 14 3.64 2.15 -17.27
CA TRP A 14 3.66 2.95 -16.05
C TRP A 14 4.94 2.74 -15.23
N VAL A 15 5.42 1.50 -15.09
CA VAL A 15 6.66 1.22 -14.33
C VAL A 15 7.87 1.93 -14.92
N LYS A 16 7.92 2.12 -16.25
CA LYS A 16 9.01 2.84 -16.92
C LYS A 16 9.01 4.35 -16.64
N THR A 17 7.89 4.92 -16.20
CA THR A 17 7.81 6.35 -15.86
C THR A 17 8.21 6.65 -14.43
N LEU A 18 8.50 5.63 -13.61
CA LEU A 18 8.84 5.81 -12.20
C LEU A 18 10.25 6.38 -12.03
N GLU A 19 10.38 7.30 -11.09
CA GLU A 19 11.63 7.94 -10.69
C GLU A 19 12.01 7.63 -9.25
N VAL A 20 13.24 7.95 -8.86
CA VAL A 20 13.68 7.83 -7.46
C VAL A 20 12.89 8.82 -6.61
N GLY A 21 12.30 8.32 -5.52
CA GLY A 21 11.45 9.09 -4.63
C GLY A 21 9.96 8.78 -4.78
N ASP A 22 9.54 8.23 -5.92
CA ASP A 22 8.15 7.87 -6.18
C ASP A 22 7.65 6.80 -5.22
N GLU A 23 6.36 6.89 -4.89
CA GLU A 23 5.68 5.91 -4.05
C GLU A 23 5.01 4.83 -4.91
N VAL A 24 5.17 3.58 -4.49
CA VAL A 24 4.51 2.42 -5.06
C VAL A 24 3.79 1.64 -3.98
N ALA A 25 2.64 1.09 -4.32
CA ALA A 25 1.87 0.21 -3.44
C ALA A 25 2.16 -1.25 -3.75
N ILE A 26 2.14 -2.08 -2.71
CA ILE A 26 2.24 -3.54 -2.83
C ILE A 26 1.12 -4.16 -2.01
N GLU A 27 0.37 -5.05 -2.64
CA GLU A 27 -0.57 -5.93 -1.96
C GLU A 27 0.17 -7.20 -1.53
N THR A 28 0.05 -7.55 -0.25
CA THR A 28 0.69 -8.73 0.34
C THR A 28 -0.33 -9.55 1.10
N GLY A 29 -0.19 -10.88 1.09
CA GLY A 29 -0.99 -11.79 1.92
C GLY A 29 -1.77 -12.82 1.11
N THR A 30 -1.75 -14.06 1.60
CA THR A 30 -2.41 -15.23 0.96
C THR A 30 -3.89 -15.36 1.37
N TYR A 31 -4.23 -14.98 2.60
CA TYR A 31 -5.58 -15.13 3.18
C TYR A 31 -6.25 -13.80 3.55
N SER A 32 -5.46 -12.75 3.78
CA SER A 32 -5.96 -11.39 3.99
C SER A 32 -5.02 -10.43 3.26
N SER A 33 -5.49 -9.87 2.16
CA SER A 33 -4.66 -8.96 1.38
C SER A 33 -4.50 -7.63 2.12
N HIS A 34 -3.27 -7.14 2.15
CA HIS A 34 -2.89 -5.94 2.86
C HIS A 34 -1.99 -5.08 1.97
N TRP A 35 -2.37 -3.82 1.85
CA TRP A 35 -1.60 -2.82 1.14
C TRP A 35 -0.49 -2.25 2.01
N SER A 36 0.66 -2.02 1.40
CA SER A 36 1.77 -1.25 1.96
C SER A 36 2.33 -0.31 0.90
N ILE A 37 2.79 0.87 1.30
CA ILE A 37 3.40 1.85 0.40
C ILE A 37 4.90 1.92 0.69
N TYR A 38 5.70 1.88 -0.37
CA TYR A 38 7.15 1.97 -0.31
C TYR A 38 7.65 2.98 -1.33
N LYS A 39 8.84 3.53 -1.09
CA LYS A 39 9.48 4.47 -2.02
C LYS A 39 10.46 3.75 -2.93
N VAL A 40 10.55 4.18 -4.18
CA VAL A 40 11.66 3.83 -5.07
C VAL A 40 12.91 4.53 -4.55
N VAL A 41 13.90 3.77 -4.10
CA VAL A 41 15.17 4.32 -3.54
C VAL A 41 16.30 4.33 -4.56
N LYS A 42 16.25 3.44 -5.56
CA LYS A 42 17.27 3.35 -6.60
C LYS A 42 16.71 2.65 -7.83
N ILE A 43 17.07 3.15 -9.01
CA ILE A 43 16.81 2.48 -10.29
C ILE A 43 18.14 1.98 -10.83
N THR A 44 18.21 0.70 -11.17
CA THR A 44 19.42 0.09 -11.74
C THR A 44 19.51 0.33 -13.26
N PRO A 45 20.69 0.22 -13.89
CA PRO A 45 20.81 0.35 -15.35
C PRO A 45 19.95 -0.64 -16.14
N THR A 46 19.58 -1.78 -15.54
CA THR A 46 18.68 -2.77 -16.15
C THR A 46 17.20 -2.48 -15.93
N GLY A 47 16.86 -1.33 -15.33
CA GLY A 47 15.48 -0.89 -15.06
C GLY A 47 14.84 -1.51 -13.82
N ARG A 48 15.58 -2.29 -13.00
CA ARG A 48 15.03 -2.77 -11.71
C ARG A 48 14.93 -1.63 -10.70
N LEU A 49 13.86 -1.66 -9.92
CA LEU A 49 13.56 -0.69 -8.87
C LEU A 49 13.87 -1.31 -7.51
N ASN A 50 14.80 -0.72 -6.77
CA ASN A 50 14.98 -1.03 -5.36
C ASN A 50 14.00 -0.19 -4.55
N LEU A 51 13.31 -0.82 -3.62
CA LEU A 51 12.30 -0.19 -2.77
C LEU A 51 12.81 0.03 -1.35
N SER A 52 12.20 0.96 -0.63
CA SER A 52 12.63 1.36 0.73
C SER A 52 12.54 0.25 1.78
N ASN A 53 11.78 -0.81 1.52
CA ASN A 53 11.72 -2.01 2.36
C ASN A 53 12.76 -3.08 1.98
N GLY A 54 13.66 -2.79 1.04
CA GLY A 54 14.68 -3.72 0.54
C GLY A 54 14.17 -4.67 -0.54
N TRP A 55 12.90 -4.61 -0.92
CA TRP A 55 12.39 -5.40 -2.05
C TRP A 55 12.86 -4.82 -3.38
N VAL A 56 12.89 -5.67 -4.41
CA VAL A 56 13.30 -5.28 -5.76
C VAL A 56 12.17 -5.61 -6.72
N ALA A 57 11.69 -4.62 -7.46
CA ALA A 57 10.75 -4.83 -8.55
C ALA A 57 11.51 -4.96 -9.89
N ASN A 58 11.07 -5.89 -10.72
CA ASN A 58 11.53 -6.04 -12.10
C ASN A 58 10.96 -4.90 -12.98
N PRO A 59 11.52 -4.67 -14.17
CA PRO A 59 11.03 -3.64 -15.10
C PRO A 59 9.57 -3.84 -15.55
N ASP A 60 8.99 -5.02 -15.33
CA ASP A 60 7.58 -5.31 -15.61
C ASP A 60 6.64 -5.10 -14.41
N GLY A 61 7.18 -4.65 -13.28
CA GLY A 61 6.46 -4.39 -12.04
C GLY A 61 6.31 -5.60 -11.13
N THR A 62 6.69 -6.81 -11.55
CA THR A 62 6.70 -8.00 -10.67
C THR A 62 7.81 -7.91 -9.63
N LEU A 63 7.62 -8.52 -8.47
CA LEU A 63 8.67 -8.55 -7.45
C LEU A 63 9.71 -9.64 -7.74
N ARG A 64 10.98 -9.33 -7.50
CA ARG A 64 12.08 -10.28 -7.71
C ARG A 64 11.95 -11.44 -6.73
N GLY A 65 11.88 -12.66 -7.27
CA GLY A 65 11.73 -13.88 -6.48
C GLY A 65 10.28 -14.18 -6.08
N ASP A 66 9.31 -13.40 -6.58
CA ASP A 66 7.90 -13.56 -6.30
C ASP A 66 7.09 -13.33 -7.59
N THR A 67 6.47 -14.40 -8.08
CA THR A 67 5.71 -14.37 -9.33
C THR A 67 4.28 -13.85 -9.18
N PHE A 68 3.80 -13.68 -7.94
CA PHE A 68 2.41 -13.33 -7.65
C PHE A 68 2.26 -11.86 -7.28
N ASN A 69 3.24 -11.32 -6.55
CA ASN A 69 3.17 -9.94 -6.07
C ASN A 69 3.85 -8.97 -7.04
N LYS A 70 3.25 -7.79 -7.15
CA LYS A 70 3.69 -6.71 -8.04
C LYS A 70 3.43 -5.34 -7.43
N ILE A 71 4.06 -4.33 -7.99
CA ILE A 71 3.88 -2.93 -7.58
C ILE A 71 2.71 -2.29 -8.32
N TYR A 72 1.99 -1.39 -7.63
CA TYR A 72 0.83 -0.67 -8.14
C TYR A 72 0.98 0.82 -7.89
N GLU A 73 0.30 1.62 -8.71
CA GLU A 73 0.18 3.05 -8.51
C GLU A 73 -0.53 3.33 -7.19
N VAL A 74 -0.03 4.30 -6.43
CA VAL A 74 -0.63 4.68 -5.15
C VAL A 74 -1.84 5.56 -5.40
N THR A 75 -3.03 5.01 -5.19
CA THR A 75 -4.30 5.73 -5.28
C THR A 75 -4.80 6.19 -3.91
N ASP A 76 -5.69 7.17 -3.88
CA ASP A 76 -6.38 7.58 -2.65
C ASP A 76 -7.14 6.42 -2.00
N GLU A 77 -7.68 5.51 -2.81
CA GLU A 77 -8.33 4.30 -2.31
C GLU A 77 -7.35 3.39 -1.55
N ILE A 78 -6.16 3.16 -2.10
CA ILE A 78 -5.12 2.36 -1.43
C ILE A 78 -4.70 3.05 -0.12
N ARG A 79 -4.47 4.37 -0.14
CA ARG A 79 -4.15 5.13 1.09
C ARG A 79 -5.25 4.98 2.13
N ARG A 80 -6.51 5.09 1.71
CA ARG A 80 -7.69 4.91 2.57
C ARG A 80 -7.77 3.51 3.18
N LEU A 81 -7.52 2.46 2.39
CA LEU A 81 -7.51 1.07 2.87
C LEU A 81 -6.41 0.84 3.91
N ILE A 82 -5.20 1.35 3.66
CA ILE A 82 -4.08 1.29 4.61
C ILE A 82 -4.44 2.01 5.91
N TRP A 83 -4.95 3.24 5.79
CA TRP A 83 -5.37 4.03 6.95
C TRP A 83 -6.44 3.29 7.77
N ARG A 84 -7.50 2.81 7.12
CA ARG A 84 -8.61 2.10 7.78
C ARG A 84 -8.12 0.87 8.54
N ARG A 85 -7.31 0.03 7.91
CA ARG A 85 -6.71 -1.15 8.56
C ARG A 85 -5.88 -0.77 9.78
N ASN A 86 -4.99 0.22 9.63
CA ASN A 86 -4.11 0.65 10.71
C ASN A 86 -4.91 1.26 11.88
N THR A 87 -5.96 2.01 11.60
CA THR A 87 -6.86 2.57 12.61
C THR A 87 -7.59 1.48 13.37
N ILE A 88 -8.21 0.51 12.67
CA ILE A 88 -8.88 -0.63 13.32
C ILE A 88 -7.90 -1.42 14.19
N TYR A 89 -6.71 -1.71 13.68
CA TYR A 89 -5.69 -2.42 14.44
C TYR A 89 -5.31 -1.65 15.72
N LYS A 90 -5.00 -0.36 15.62
CA LYS A 90 -4.66 0.48 16.78
C LYS A 90 -5.80 0.55 17.79
N LEU A 91 -7.04 0.73 17.33
CA LEU A 91 -8.21 0.74 18.21
C LEU A 91 -8.40 -0.58 18.95
N SER A 92 -8.20 -1.73 18.28
CA SER A 92 -8.29 -3.05 18.92
C SER A 92 -7.21 -3.31 19.98
N LYS A 93 -6.15 -2.51 20.00
CA LYS A 93 -5.05 -2.58 20.97
C LYS A 93 -5.10 -1.45 22.00
N ALA A 94 -6.03 -0.52 21.88
CA ALA A 94 -6.10 0.62 22.77
C ALA A 94 -6.62 0.20 24.15
N ASP A 95 -5.97 0.67 25.22
CA ASP A 95 -6.52 0.60 26.57
C ASP A 95 -7.46 1.78 26.80
N PHE A 96 -8.74 1.58 26.51
CA PHE A 96 -9.77 2.61 26.67
C PHE A 96 -9.92 3.10 28.11
N LYS A 97 -9.48 2.33 29.12
CA LYS A 97 -9.52 2.76 30.53
C LYS A 97 -8.53 3.89 30.82
N SER A 98 -7.48 4.00 30.02
CA SER A 98 -6.45 5.04 30.15
C SER A 98 -6.85 6.38 29.52
N LEU A 99 -7.96 6.42 28.79
CA LEU A 99 -8.43 7.63 28.11
C LEU A 99 -9.10 8.59 29.09
N THR A 100 -8.89 9.89 28.87
CA THR A 100 -9.63 10.94 29.58
C THR A 100 -11.12 10.89 29.24
N ASP A 101 -11.98 11.32 30.16
CA ASP A 101 -13.42 11.47 29.92
C ASP A 101 -13.72 12.30 28.67
N THR A 102 -12.92 13.34 28.40
CA THR A 102 -13.05 14.16 27.19
C THR A 102 -12.81 13.35 25.92
N ALA A 103 -11.83 12.45 25.91
CA ALA A 103 -11.55 11.59 24.76
C ALA A 103 -12.66 10.53 24.59
N LEU A 104 -13.13 9.93 25.69
CA LEU A 104 -14.25 8.97 25.65
C LEU A 104 -15.53 9.60 25.13
N LYS A 105 -15.89 10.81 25.57
CA LYS A 105 -17.05 11.55 25.06
C LYS A 105 -16.96 11.84 23.56
N LYS A 106 -15.78 12.26 23.08
CA LYS A 106 -15.57 12.48 21.63
C LYS A 106 -15.75 11.20 20.82
N MET A 107 -15.27 10.06 21.34
CA MET A 107 -15.44 8.77 20.68
C MET A 107 -16.90 8.32 20.65
N LEU A 108 -17.63 8.48 21.76
CA LEU A 108 -19.04 8.13 21.84
C LEU A 108 -19.88 8.98 20.87
N ASN A 109 -19.71 10.29 20.87
CA ASN A 109 -20.45 11.18 19.96
C ASN A 109 -20.20 10.82 18.49
N ALA A 110 -18.95 10.54 18.12
CA ALA A 110 -18.61 10.12 16.76
C ALA A 110 -19.22 8.77 16.38
N TYR A 111 -19.54 7.89 17.35
CA TYR A 111 -20.23 6.63 17.11
C TYR A 111 -21.74 6.81 16.96
N GLU A 112 -22.36 7.69 17.74
CA GLU A 112 -23.81 7.96 17.72
C GLU A 112 -24.28 8.76 16.49
N GLU A 113 -23.35 9.43 15.78
CA GLU A 113 -23.64 10.11 14.50
C GLU A 113 -23.81 9.15 13.31
N PHE A 114 -23.67 7.82 13.52
CA PHE A 114 -23.91 6.76 12.52
C PHE A 114 -25.28 6.10 12.71
#